data_AF-A0A834I8D2-F1
#
_entry.id   AF-A0A834I8D2-F1
#
_cell.length_a   1.000
_cell.length_b   1.000
_cell.length_c   1.000
_cell.angle_alpha   90.00
_cell.angle_beta   90.00
_cell.angle_gamma   90.00
#
_symmetry.space_group_name_H-M   'P 1'
#
loop_
_entity.id
_entity.type
_entity.pdbx_description
1 polymer ?
#
loop_
_entity_poly.entity_id
_entity_poly.type
_entity_poly.pdbx_seq_one_letter_code
_entity_poly.pdbx_strand_id
1 'polypeptide(L)'
;MLWAILCYLNPDAHPFISDKENTYLAEHINNISSKEKVIPWRAILTSAPIWALVIAQIGHDWEFFTMVTDLPKYMKDMLHFNVTQNGIWSSLPYILMWIISMSSG
;
A
#
# COMPACT_ATOMS: atom_id res chain seq x y z
N MET A 1 7.89 8.99 -18.13
CA MET A 1 7.73 10.31 -18.79
C MET A 1 6.41 10.96 -18.38
N LEU A 2 5.24 10.33 -18.59
CA LEU A 2 3.92 10.86 -18.16
C LEU A 2 3.84 11.19 -16.66
N TRP A 3 4.36 10.32 -15.78
CA TRP A 3 4.37 10.55 -14.33
C TRP A 3 5.07 11.86 -13.93
N ALA A 4 6.16 12.23 -14.61
CA ALA A 4 6.88 13.48 -14.32
C ALA A 4 6.13 14.74 -14.78
N ILE A 5 5.15 14.61 -15.67
CA ILE A 5 4.32 15.71 -16.18
C ILE A 5 3.04 15.86 -15.35
N LEU A 6 2.58 14.76 -14.73
CA LEU A 6 1.30 14.68 -14.01
C LEU A 6 1.46 14.74 -12.49
N CYS A 7 2.60 14.34 -11.93
CA CYS A 7 2.84 14.36 -10.49
C CYS A 7 3.65 15.58 -10.07
N TYR A 8 3.02 16.45 -9.29
CA TYR A 8 3.64 17.64 -8.68
C TYR A 8 3.71 17.43 -7.16
N LEU A 9 4.84 17.78 -6.55
CA LEU A 9 5.06 17.57 -5.11
C LEU A 9 4.30 18.58 -4.24
N ASN A 10 4.04 19.78 -4.77
CA ASN A 10 3.36 20.85 -4.04
C ASN A 10 2.07 21.24 -4.76
N PRO A 11 0.98 21.53 -4.02
CA PRO A 11 -0.26 22.06 -4.59
C PRO A 11 -0.01 23.30 -5.44
N ASP A 12 0.89 24.19 -4.99
CA ASP A 12 1.26 25.42 -5.67
C ASP A 12 2.00 25.22 -7.01
N ALA A 13 2.64 24.06 -7.20
CA ALA A 13 3.36 23.74 -8.43
C ALA A 13 2.44 23.12 -9.50
N HIS A 14 1.18 22.82 -9.17
CA HIS A 14 0.25 22.13 -10.05
C HIS A 14 -0.48 23.13 -10.98
N PRO A 15 -0.29 23.06 -12.31
CA PRO A 15 -0.82 24.07 -13.24
C PRO A 15 -2.34 24.03 -13.43
N PHE A 16 -3.02 22.94 -13.03
CA PHE A 16 -4.47 22.76 -13.19
C PHE A 16 -5.26 22.82 -11.88
N ILE A 17 -4.65 23.25 -10.77
CA ILE A 17 -5.36 23.35 -9.49
C ILE A 17 -6.31 24.56 -9.49
N SER A 18 -7.52 24.40 -8.97
CA SER A 18 -8.47 25.51 -8.84
C SER A 18 -8.14 26.35 -7.61
N ASP A 19 -8.35 27.68 -7.67
CA ASP A 19 -8.12 28.59 -6.53
C ASP A 19 -8.91 28.17 -5.27
N LYS A 20 -10.10 27.60 -5.46
CA LYS A 20 -10.93 27.06 -4.36
C LYS A 20 -10.30 25.85 -3.70
N GLU A 21 -9.75 24.94 -4.50
CA GLU A 21 -9.07 23.74 -4.01
C GLU A 21 -7.75 24.13 -3.34
N ASN A 22 -6.99 25.06 -3.91
CA ASN A 22 -5.75 25.55 -3.30
C ASN A 22 -6.02 26.19 -1.94
N THR A 23 -7.04 27.06 -1.83
CA THR A 23 -7.41 27.69 -0.55
C THR A 23 -7.87 26.64 0.46
N TYR A 24 -8.69 25.68 0.04
CA TYR A 24 -9.13 24.58 0.90
C TYR A 24 -7.94 23.74 1.42
N LEU A 25 -7.02 23.36 0.54
CA LEU A 25 -5.83 22.60 0.92
C LEU A 25 -4.88 23.42 1.80
N ALA A 26 -4.69 24.72 1.54
CA ALA A 26 -3.88 25.59 2.36
C ALA A 26 -4.44 25.77 3.80
N GLU A 27 -5.76 25.75 3.95
CA GLU A 27 -6.44 25.82 5.25
C GLU A 27 -6.41 24.48 6.01
N HIS A 28 -6.54 23.35 5.31
CA HIS A 28 -6.72 22.03 5.94
C HIS A 28 -5.45 21.19 6.01
N ILE A 29 -4.53 21.36 5.06
CA ILE A 29 -3.18 20.80 5.16
C ILE A 29 -2.40 21.79 6.03
N ASN A 30 -2.46 21.57 7.34
CA ASN A 30 -1.64 22.26 8.33
C ASN A 30 -0.24 22.47 7.74
N ASN A 31 0.16 23.75 7.56
CA ASN A 31 1.48 24.16 7.10
C ASN A 31 2.52 23.16 7.59
N ILE A 32 2.96 22.25 6.72
CA ILE A 32 4.06 21.32 6.99
C ILE A 32 5.26 22.24 7.08
N SER A 33 5.47 22.77 8.28
CA SER A 33 6.39 23.85 8.52
C SER A 33 7.72 23.43 7.94
N SER A 34 8.19 24.22 6.99
CA SER A 34 9.53 24.20 6.38
C SER A 34 10.65 24.47 7.40
N LYS A 35 10.36 24.33 8.70
CA LYS A 35 11.38 24.20 9.73
C LYS A 35 11.89 22.78 9.70
N GLU A 36 13.17 22.65 9.40
CA GLU A 36 13.98 21.45 9.53
C GLU A 36 13.82 20.88 10.95
N LYS A 37 12.79 20.05 11.14
CA LYS A 37 12.45 19.47 12.43
C LYS A 37 13.26 18.20 12.55
N VAL A 38 14.19 18.16 13.51
CA VAL A 38 14.97 16.95 13.80
C VAL A 38 14.00 15.80 14.08
N ILE A 39 14.04 14.77 13.23
CA ILE A 39 13.15 13.63 13.32
C ILE A 39 13.46 12.88 14.62
N PRO A 40 12.50 12.67 15.54
CA PRO A 40 12.75 12.03 16.81
C PRO A 40 12.78 10.50 16.66
N TRP A 41 13.82 9.98 15.99
CA TRP A 41 14.00 8.56 15.69
C TRP A 41 13.83 7.64 16.91
N ARG A 42 14.34 8.05 18.07
CA ARG A 42 14.21 7.26 19.30
C ARG A 42 12.76 7.15 19.76
N ALA A 43 11.98 8.23 19.69
CA ALA A 43 10.57 8.21 20.08
C ALA A 43 9.75 7.33 19.12
N ILE A 44 10.03 7.43 17.83
CA ILE A 44 9.44 6.58 16.78
C ILE A 44 9.73 5.09 17.07
N LEU A 45 11.00 4.72 17.22
CA LEU A 45 11.39 3.33 17.45
C LEU A 45 10.98 2.77 18.82
N THR A 46 10.65 3.62 19.80
CA THR A 46 10.18 3.17 21.13
C THR A 46 8.64 3.13 21.21
N SER A 47 7.94 3.59 20.17
CA SER A 47 6.47 3.66 20.18
C SER A 47 5.84 2.29 19.94
N ALA A 48 4.95 1.85 20.84
CA ALA A 48 4.22 0.58 20.71
C ALA A 48 3.40 0.44 19.41
N PRO A 49 2.72 1.49 18.90
CA PRO A 49 1.99 1.41 17.63
C PRO A 49 2.89 1.07 16.43
N ILE A 50 4.16 1.50 16.46
CA ILE A 50 5.10 1.23 15.36
C ILE A 50 5.49 -0.23 15.36
N TRP A 51 5.79 -0.81 16.54
CA TRP A 51 6.06 -2.25 16.63
C TRP A 51 4.85 -3.10 16.27
N ALA A 52 3.64 -2.69 16.65
CA ALA A 52 2.42 -3.36 16.22
C ALA A 52 2.28 -3.37 14.68
N LEU A 53 2.55 -2.22 14.03
CA LEU A 53 2.52 -2.11 12.57
C LEU A 53 3.62 -2.92 11.90
N VAL A 54 4.84 -2.93 12.45
CA VAL A 54 5.96 -3.75 11.94
C VAL A 54 5.62 -5.23 12.00
N ILE A 55 5.11 -5.72 13.13
CA ILE A 55 4.72 -7.12 13.28
C ILE A 55 3.57 -7.47 12.34
N ALA A 56 2.57 -6.59 12.22
CA ALA A 56 1.47 -6.78 11.28
C ALA A 56 1.95 -6.86 9.83
N GLN A 57 2.88 -5.99 9.43
CA GLN A 57 3.45 -6.01 8.09
C GLN A 57 4.27 -7.29 7.82
N ILE A 58 5.09 -7.72 8.78
CA ILE A 58 5.85 -8.98 8.68
C ILE A 58 4.88 -10.16 8.55
N GLY A 59 3.80 -10.18 9.34
CA GLY A 59 2.78 -11.22 9.26
C GLY A 59 2.08 -11.24 7.90
N HIS A 60 1.72 -10.08 7.37
CA HIS A 60 1.13 -9.93 6.05
C HIS A 60 2.07 -10.41 4.94
N ASP A 61 3.35 -10.00 4.98
CA ASP A 61 4.33 -10.43 3.99
C ASP A 61 4.58 -11.94 4.07
N TRP A 62 4.66 -12.50 5.28
CA TRP A 62 4.81 -13.94 5.50
C TRP A 62 3.62 -14.73 4.96
N GLU A 63 2.39 -14.29 5.23
CA GLU A 63 1.16 -14.90 4.72
C GLU A 63 1.15 -14.86 3.19
N PHE A 64 1.47 -13.70 2.61
CA PHE A 64 1.54 -13.54 1.16
C PHE A 64 2.58 -14.47 0.54
N PHE A 65 3.80 -14.52 1.09
CA PHE A 65 4.84 -15.43 0.59
C PHE A 65 4.43 -16.89 0.72
N THR A 66 3.88 -17.30 1.86
CA THR A 66 3.40 -18.67 2.08
C THR A 66 2.31 -19.02 1.06
N MET A 67 1.36 -18.12 0.81
CA MET A 67 0.31 -18.31 -0.19
C MET A 67 0.89 -18.38 -1.60
N VAL A 68 1.93 -17.65 -1.94
CA VAL A 68 2.54 -17.71 -3.28
C VAL A 68 3.41 -18.96 -3.46
N THR A 69 4.15 -19.40 -2.44
CA THR A 69 5.13 -20.48 -2.58
C THR A 69 4.56 -21.85 -2.28
N ASP A 70 3.71 -21.97 -1.26
CA ASP A 70 3.25 -23.26 -0.75
C ASP A 70 1.89 -23.66 -1.32
N LEU A 71 1.04 -22.69 -1.68
CA LEU A 71 -0.22 -22.96 -2.39
C LEU A 71 -0.01 -23.72 -3.72
N PRO A 72 0.89 -23.33 -4.64
CA PRO A 72 1.09 -24.06 -5.89
C PRO A 72 1.73 -25.44 -5.67
N LYS A 73 2.60 -25.59 -4.65
CA LYS A 73 3.16 -26.91 -4.26
C LYS A 73 2.06 -27.83 -3.73
N TYR A 74 1.22 -27.33 -2.83
CA TYR A 74 0.10 -28.10 -2.29
C TYR A 74 -0.87 -28.56 -3.39
N MET A 75 -1.25 -27.65 -4.28
CA MET A 75 -2.13 -27.97 -5.42
C MET A 75 -1.53 -29.01 -6.38
N LYS A 76 -0.20 -29.00 -6.55
CA LYS A 76 0.51 -29.95 -7.41
C LYS A 76 0.69 -31.32 -6.75
N ASP A 77 1.18 -31.35 -5.52
CA ASP A 77 1.67 -32.57 -4.87
C ASP A 77 0.55 -33.35 -4.15
N MET A 78 -0.44 -32.66 -3.59
CA MET A 78 -1.57 -33.30 -2.88
C MET A 78 -2.81 -33.44 -3.76
N LEU A 79 -3.05 -32.49 -4.67
CA LEU A 79 -4.30 -32.39 -5.42
C LEU A 79 -4.16 -32.87 -6.89
N HIS A 80 -2.95 -33.14 -7.36
CA HIS A 80 -2.61 -33.64 -8.72
C HIS A 80 -3.25 -32.83 -9.88
N PHE A 81 -3.54 -31.54 -9.67
CA PHE A 81 -4.20 -30.72 -10.69
C PHE A 81 -3.23 -30.29 -11.80
N ASN A 82 -3.71 -30.31 -13.04
CA ASN A 82 -2.96 -29.90 -14.22
C ASN A 82 -2.70 -28.37 -14.19
N VAL A 83 -1.52 -27.92 -14.66
CA VAL A 83 -0.98 -26.55 -14.49
C VAL A 83 -1.98 -25.45 -14.91
N THR A 84 -2.83 -25.74 -15.89
CA THR A 84 -3.87 -24.83 -16.42
C THR A 84 -4.99 -24.51 -15.42
N GLN A 85 -5.41 -25.46 -14.57
CA GLN A 85 -6.42 -25.19 -13.53
C GLN A 85 -5.81 -24.45 -12.33
N ASN A 86 -4.52 -24.65 -12.08
CA ASN A 86 -3.78 -24.01 -11.00
C ASN A 86 -3.71 -22.48 -11.19
N GLY A 87 -3.68 -21.99 -12.43
CA GLY A 87 -3.71 -20.56 -12.74
C GLY A 87 -5.02 -19.87 -12.34
N ILE A 88 -6.17 -20.53 -12.55
CA ILE A 88 -7.48 -20.00 -12.14
C ILE A 88 -7.57 -19.95 -10.61
N TRP A 89 -7.20 -21.04 -9.93
CA TRP A 89 -7.23 -21.09 -8.46
C TRP A 89 -6.22 -20.13 -7.81
N SER A 90 -5.03 -19.97 -8.40
CA SER A 90 -4.02 -19.03 -7.90
C SER A 90 -4.42 -17.58 -8.15
N SER A 91 -5.27 -17.28 -9.15
CA SER A 91 -5.76 -15.93 -9.43
C SER A 91 -6.92 -15.48 -8.52
N LEU A 92 -7.65 -16.43 -7.94
CA LEU A 92 -8.84 -16.17 -7.12
C LEU A 92 -8.56 -15.28 -5.89
N PRO A 93 -7.50 -15.49 -5.10
CA PRO A 93 -7.19 -14.65 -3.95
C PRO A 93 -6.92 -13.20 -4.34
N TYR A 94 -6.26 -12.98 -5.48
CA TYR A 94 -5.96 -11.64 -5.98
C TYR A 94 -7.22 -10.90 -6.44
N ILE A 95 -8.14 -11.60 -7.12
CA ILE A 95 -9.43 -11.02 -7.52
C ILE A 95 -10.27 -10.69 -6.29
N LEU A 96 -10.31 -11.57 -5.29
CA LEU A 96 -11.01 -11.33 -4.03
C LEU A 96 -10.42 -10.13 -3.28
N MET A 97 -9.09 -10.05 -3.19
CA MET A 97 -8.40 -8.89 -2.60
C MET A 97 -8.79 -7.59 -3.30
N TRP A 98 -8.85 -7.59 -4.64
CA TRP A 98 -9.25 -6.42 -5.42
C TRP A 98 -10.70 -5.99 -5.14
N ILE A 99 -11.64 -6.94 -5.09
CA ILE A 99 -13.05 -6.64 -4.79
C ILE A 99 -13.21 -6.09 -3.37
N ILE A 100 -12.57 -6.74 -2.38
CA ILE A 100 -12.65 -6.33 -0.98
C ILE A 100 -12.07 -4.92 -0.82
N SER A 101 -10.92 -4.63 -1.42
CA SER A 101 -10.28 -3.32 -1.35
C SER A 101 -11.14 -2.20 -1.96
N MET A 102 -11.89 -2.49 -3.02
CA MET A 102 -12.81 -1.51 -3.62
C MET A 102 -14.04 -1.28 -2.73
N SER A 103 -14.50 -2.33 -2.03
CA SER A 103 -15.66 -2.26 -1.14
C SER A 103 -15.37 -1.62 0.22
N SER A 104 -14.11 -1.65 0.67
CA SER A 104 -13.69 -1.08 1.95
C SER A 104 -13.36 0.42 1.89
N GLY A 105 -13.52 1.05 0.72
CA GLY A 105 -13.27 2.47 0.47
C GLY A 105 -14.45 3.36 0.81
#